data_AF-A0A6J4VLH9-F1
#
_entry.id   AF-A0A6J4VLH9-F1
#
_cell.length_a   1.000
_cell.length_b   1.000
_cell.length_c   1.000
_cell.angle_alpha   90.00
_cell.angle_beta   90.00
_cell.angle_gamma   90.00
#
_symmetry.space_group_name_H-M   'P 1'
#
loop_
_entity.id
_entity.type
_entity.pdbx_description
1 polymer ?
#
loop_
_entity_poly.entity_id
_entity_poly.type
_entity_poly.pdbx_seq_one_letter_code
_entity_poly.pdbx_strand_id
1 'polypeptide(L)' 'MREAKTAKLFRNGGSQADRLPAEFRSEGDEVYVRRDEATGDVSISSRGRKPS' A
#
# COMPACT_ATOMS: atom_id res chain seq x y z
N MET A 1 5.12 -19.74 -6.51
CA MET A 1 4.95 -18.51 -5.70
C MET A 1 4.93 -17.35 -6.67
N ARG A 2 3.95 -16.44 -6.61
CA ARG A 2 4.06 -15.19 -7.37
C ARG A 2 5.27 -14.45 -6.80
N GLU A 3 6.22 -14.04 -7.64
CA GLU A 3 7.37 -13.28 -7.17
C GLU A 3 6.90 -11.96 -6.55
N ALA A 4 7.19 -11.76 -5.26
CA ALA A 4 6.92 -10.49 -4.61
C ALA A 4 7.97 -9.47 -5.07
N LYS A 5 7.50 -8.31 -5.54
CA LYS A 5 8.39 -7.15 -5.78
C LYS A 5 8.60 -6.42 -4.46
N THR A 6 9.84 -6.06 -4.18
CA THR A 6 10.17 -5.24 -3.01
C THR A 6 9.92 -3.76 -3.33
N ALA A 7 9.48 -3.00 -2.34
CA ALA A 7 9.39 -1.54 -2.39
C ALA A 7 10.46 -0.93 -1.48
N LYS A 8 10.95 0.26 -1.82
CA LYS A 8 11.91 0.97 -0.97
C LYS A 8 11.18 1.77 0.09
N LEU A 9 11.55 1.58 1.35
CA LEU A 9 11.10 2.41 2.46
C LEU A 9 11.88 3.72 2.48
N PHE A 10 11.20 4.82 2.78
CA PHE A 10 11.82 6.11 3.03
C PHE A 10 11.03 6.89 4.09
N ARG A 11 11.62 7.98 4.58
CA ARG A 11 10.98 8.89 5.53
C ARG A 11 10.42 10.11 4.79
N ASN A 12 9.22 10.52 5.13
CA ASN A 12 8.60 11.75 4.67
C ASN A 12 8.16 12.55 5.90
N GLY A 13 8.99 13.50 6.33
CA GLY A 13 8.83 14.17 7.62
C GLY A 13 8.75 13.17 8.78
N GLY A 14 7.70 13.29 9.59
CA GLY A 14 7.41 12.40 10.73
C GLY A 14 6.89 11.01 10.33
N SER A 15 6.61 10.77 9.05
CA SER A 15 5.98 9.54 8.56
C SER A 15 6.96 8.63 7.81
N GLN A 16 6.62 7.35 7.71
CA GLN A 16 7.25 6.39 6.78
C GLN A 16 6.41 6.32 5.50
N ALA A 17 7.08 6.11 4.37
CA ALA A 17 6.44 5.96 3.07
C ALA A 17 7.14 4.89 2.22
N ASP A 18 6.37 4.27 1.33
CA ASP A 18 6.85 3.23 0.42
C ASP A 18 6.94 3.80 -0.99
N ARG A 19 8.09 3.62 -1.65
CA ARG A 19 8.25 3.92 -3.07
C ARG A 19 7.82 2.71 -3.87
N LEU A 20 6.57 2.71 -4.32
CA LEU A 20 6.03 1.65 -5.17
C LEU A 20 6.70 1.66 -6.56
N PRO A 21 7.04 0.47 -7.10
CA PRO A 21 7.37 0.31 -8.51
C PRO A 21 6.24 0.83 -9.41
N ALA A 22 6.57 1.24 -10.63
CA ALA A 22 5.64 1.93 -11.53
C ALA A 22 4.39 1.09 -11.82
N GLU A 23 4.55 -0.22 -11.94
CA GLU A 23 3.49 -1.19 -12.20
C GLU A 23 2.46 -1.34 -11.06
N PHE A 24 2.74 -0.82 -9.86
CA PHE A 24 1.83 -0.86 -8.71
C PHE A 24 1.27 0.51 -8.33
N ARG A 25 1.54 1.57 -9.11
CA ARG A 25 0.99 2.90 -8.82
C ARG A 25 -0.53 2.89 -8.98
N SER A 26 -1.22 3.49 -8.02
CA SER A 26 -2.67 3.75 -8.12
C SER A 26 -2.90 5.07 -8.86
N GLU A 27 -4.09 5.21 -9.43
CA GLU A 27 -4.56 6.49 -9.99
C GLU A 27 -5.16 7.37 -8.88
N GLY A 28 -5.03 8.69 -9.02
CA GLY A 28 -5.53 9.67 -8.06
C GLY A 28 -4.59 9.96 -6.90
N ASP A 29 -5.12 10.63 -5.87
CA ASP A 29 -4.33 11.18 -4.77
C ASP A 29 -4.43 10.36 -3.47
N GLU A 30 -5.37 9.42 -3.40
CA GLU A 30 -5.67 8.66 -2.19
C GLU A 30 -5.94 7.18 -2.47
N VAL A 31 -5.66 6.34 -1.48
CA VAL A 31 -5.89 4.89 -1.50
C VAL A 31 -6.41 4.40 -0.16
N TYR A 32 -7.12 3.29 -0.18
CA TYR A 32 -7.55 2.59 1.02
C TYR A 32 -6.44 1.65 1.48
N VAL A 33 -6.15 1.67 2.78
CA VAL A 33 -5.18 0.78 3.41
C VAL A 33 -5.92 -0.13 4.40
N ARG A 34 -5.74 -1.45 4.25
CA ARG A 34 -6.27 -2.44 5.18
C ARG A 34 -5.16 -3.39 5.61
N ARG A 35 -5.09 -3.66 6.90
CA ARG A 35 -4.29 -4.75 7.45
C ARG A 35 -5.17 -5.98 7.64
N ASP A 36 -4.74 -7.11 7.13
CA ASP A 36 -5.34 -8.40 7.44
C ASP A 36 -4.87 -8.84 8.82
N GLU A 37 -5.80 -9.13 9.74
CA GLU A 37 -5.46 -9.43 11.13
C GLU A 37 -4.85 -10.83 11.31
N ALA A 38 -5.13 -11.77 10.41
CA ALA A 38 -4.64 -13.14 10.52
C ALA A 38 -3.20 -13.27 10.03
N THR A 39 -2.85 -12.55 8.97
CA THR A 39 -1.53 -12.62 8.32
C THR A 39 -0.62 -11.45 8.69
N GLY A 40 -1.19 -10.31 9.08
CA GLY A 40 -0.47 -9.05 9.25
C GLY A 40 -0.20 -8.31 7.93
N ASP A 41 -0.59 -8.88 6.79
CA ASP A 41 -0.35 -8.29 5.48
C ASP A 41 -1.10 -6.96 5.32
N VAL A 42 -0.41 -5.99 4.72
CA VAL A 42 -1.00 -4.69 4.39
C VAL A 42 -1.36 -4.66 2.91
N SER A 43 -2.63 -4.38 2.63
CA SER A 43 -3.17 -4.25 1.28
C SER A 43 -3.54 -2.80 0.99
N ILE A 44 -3.19 -2.34 -0.21
CA ILE A 44 -3.54 -1.03 -0.76
C ILE A 44 -4.56 -1.25 -1.89
N SER A 45 -5.65 -0.49 -1.89
CA SER A 45 -6.72 -0.59 -2.89
C SER A 45 -7.21 0.79 -3.32
N SER A 46 -7.38 1.00 -4.63
CA SER A 46 -8.10 2.15 -5.19
C SER A 46 -9.62 1.98 -5.17
N ARG A 47 -10.11 0.75 -4.98
CA ARG A 47 -11.54 0.46 -4.89
C ARG A 47 -12.02 0.76 -3.47
N GLY A 48 -12.76 1.86 -3.33
CA GLY A 48 -13.31 2.29 -2.07
C GLY A 48 -14.41 1.38 -1.57
N ARG A 49 -14.12 0.67 -0.49
CA ARG A 49 -15.13 0.39 0.52
C ARG A 49 -14.88 1.40 1.63
N LYS A 50 -15.74 2.42 1.76
CA LYS A 50 -15.76 3.24 2.97
C LYS A 50 -15.85 2.26 4.16
N PRO A 51 -14.98 2.35 5.17
CA PRO A 51 -15.22 1.65 6.41
C PRO A 51 -16.58 2.14 6.93
N SER A 52 -17.50 1.20 7.11
CA SER A 52 -18.77 1.40 7.81
C SER A 52 -18.54 1.71 9.26
#